data_AF-A0A3D2JVN0-F1
#
_entry.id   AF-A0A3D2JVN0-F1
#
_cell.length_a   1.000
_cell.length_b   1.000
_cell.length_c   1.000
_cell.angle_alpha   90.00
_cell.angle_beta   90.00
_cell.angle_gamma   90.00
#
_symmetry.space_group_name_H-M   'P 1'
#
loop_
_entity.id
_entity.type
_entity.pdbx_description
1 polymer ?
#
loop_
_entity_poly.entity_id
_entity_poly.type
_entity_poly.pdbx_seq_one_letter_code
_entity_poly.pdbx_strand_id
1 'polypeptide(L)'
;MDIKSMMLFKQVQMPILTLVVSLASTVFAQLERDFAEEFAAPRSIMTADAGAIRVVPLASGLANPFDLAFRDNGDILVTERYTGQLRVIRDGQLLPQALTGVPPVYGEVFRAGLMSIALHPDDDALVYMTYTKAIEVDGEPEQTVALARARILEDRLVDVEEIFVAAGLDRGIAAAKLL
;
A
#
# COMPACT_ATOMS: atom_id res chain seq x y z
N MET A 1 6.28 -1.98 90.60
CA MET A 1 7.55 -2.68 90.88
C MET A 1 7.45 -4.01 90.14
N ASP A 2 8.32 -4.39 89.21
CA ASP A 2 9.74 -4.07 89.10
C ASP A 2 10.26 -4.18 87.65
N ILE A 3 11.38 -3.52 87.41
CA ILE A 3 12.12 -3.32 86.17
C ILE A 3 13.29 -4.32 86.13
N LYS A 4 13.42 -5.08 85.04
CA LYS A 4 14.70 -5.55 84.46
C LYS A 4 14.37 -6.25 83.14
N SER A 5 14.67 -5.62 82.00
CA SER A 5 15.85 -5.93 81.16
C SER A 5 15.83 -7.38 80.66
N MET A 6 15.99 -7.72 79.39
CA MET A 6 16.49 -7.04 78.19
C MET A 6 16.50 -8.14 77.11
N MET A 7 16.48 -7.78 75.82
CA MET A 7 16.92 -8.64 74.71
C MET A 7 16.07 -9.87 74.38
N LEU A 8 15.98 -10.39 73.16
CA LEU A 8 16.34 -9.97 71.80
C LEU A 8 16.00 -11.22 70.99
N PHE A 9 14.87 -11.30 70.29
CA PHE A 9 14.75 -12.28 69.21
C PHE A 9 13.87 -11.73 68.09
N LYS A 10 14.57 -11.42 67.00
CA LYS A 10 14.04 -11.18 65.66
C LYS A 10 13.08 -12.31 65.27
N GLN A 11 11.89 -11.92 64.80
CA GLN A 11 11.10 -12.70 63.85
C GLN A 11 10.38 -11.66 62.97
N VAL A 12 11.08 -11.18 61.94
CA VAL A 12 10.80 -11.53 60.53
C VAL A 12 9.34 -11.27 60.17
N GLN A 13 9.08 -10.09 59.59
CA GLN A 13 8.30 -10.01 58.35
C GLN A 13 8.44 -8.63 57.70
N MET A 14 8.57 -8.66 56.37
CA MET A 14 8.29 -7.60 55.39
C MET A 14 9.48 -6.77 54.86
N PRO A 15 10.10 -7.18 53.73
CA PRO A 15 10.70 -6.24 52.81
C PRO A 15 9.64 -5.71 51.84
N ILE A 16 9.31 -4.44 52.03
CA ILE A 16 9.15 -3.39 51.00
C ILE A 16 9.06 -3.93 49.56
N LEU A 17 7.83 -4.02 49.04
CA LEU A 17 7.58 -4.21 47.62
C LEU A 17 7.73 -2.85 46.92
N THR A 18 8.95 -2.52 46.48
CA THR A 18 9.21 -1.34 45.67
C THR A 18 8.64 -1.56 44.26
N LEU A 19 7.65 -0.74 43.92
CA LEU A 19 7.07 -0.54 42.60
C LEU A 19 8.17 -0.18 41.58
N VAL A 20 8.68 -1.17 40.84
CA VAL A 20 9.47 -0.92 39.62
C VAL A 20 8.51 -0.88 38.44
N VAL A 21 8.06 0.35 38.20
CA VAL A 21 7.62 0.98 36.96
C VAL A 21 7.54 0.05 35.74
N SER A 22 6.32 -0.13 35.23
CA SER A 22 5.98 -0.83 33.98
C SER A 22 6.43 -0.08 32.72
N LEU A 23 7.66 0.42 32.67
CA LEU A 23 8.18 1.21 31.54
C LEU A 23 8.82 0.37 30.43
N ALA A 24 8.69 -0.96 30.47
CA ALA A 24 9.22 -1.83 29.43
C ALA A 24 8.20 -2.17 28.33
N SER A 25 6.89 -2.06 28.62
CA SER A 25 5.86 -2.51 27.69
C SER A 25 5.42 -1.45 26.67
N THR A 26 5.73 -0.17 26.88
CA THR A 26 5.39 0.90 25.94
C THR A 26 6.45 1.14 24.86
N VAL A 27 7.66 0.60 25.00
CA VAL A 27 8.73 0.77 23.99
C VAL A 27 8.62 -0.25 22.85
N PHE A 28 7.98 -1.40 23.06
CA PHE A 28 7.80 -2.41 22.01
C PHE A 28 6.60 -2.15 21.09
N ALA A 29 5.74 -1.16 21.39
CA ALA A 29 4.55 -0.85 20.60
C ALA A 29 4.81 0.18 19.48
N GLN A 30 6.02 0.75 19.40
CA GLN A 30 6.32 1.85 18.47
C GLN A 30 7.73 1.73 17.88
N LEU A 31 8.12 0.52 17.47
CA LEU A 31 8.98 0.44 16.30
C LEU A 31 8.01 0.20 15.15
N GLU A 32 7.55 1.27 14.51
CA GLU A 32 7.35 1.17 13.07
C GLU A 32 8.70 0.62 12.57
N ARG A 33 8.76 -0.69 12.33
CA ARG A 33 9.88 -1.18 11.53
C ARG A 33 9.75 -0.36 10.26
N ASP A 34 10.79 0.41 9.95
CA ASP A 34 10.95 0.94 8.62
C ASP A 34 11.11 -0.27 7.71
N PHE A 35 9.96 -0.81 7.28
CA PHE A 35 9.87 -1.86 6.28
C PHE A 35 10.64 -1.44 5.03
N ALA A 36 10.74 -0.12 4.77
CA ALA A 36 11.59 0.42 3.73
C ALA A 36 13.06 0.05 3.90
N GLU A 37 13.65 0.13 5.11
CA GLU A 37 15.05 -0.24 5.34
C GLU A 37 15.26 -1.76 5.33
N GLU A 38 14.34 -2.53 5.92
CA GLU A 38 14.43 -4.00 5.98
C GLU A 38 14.50 -4.63 4.57
N PHE A 39 13.86 -3.98 3.59
CA PHE A 39 13.80 -4.42 2.21
C PHE A 39 14.52 -3.46 1.25
N ALA A 40 15.51 -2.68 1.71
CA ALA A 40 16.26 -1.76 0.85
C ALA A 40 17.36 -2.44 0.03
N ALA A 41 17.85 -3.61 0.45
CA ALA A 41 18.97 -4.30 -0.18
C ALA A 41 18.54 -5.58 -0.93
N PRO A 42 19.28 -5.96 -2.00
CA PRO A 42 19.11 -7.26 -2.63
C PRO A 42 19.26 -8.41 -1.64
N ARG A 43 18.36 -9.39 -1.71
CA ARG A 43 18.35 -10.57 -0.83
C ARG A 43 18.05 -11.84 -1.58
N SER A 44 18.63 -12.96 -1.14
CA SER A 44 18.31 -14.29 -1.66
C SER A 44 17.27 -14.96 -0.77
N ILE A 45 16.17 -15.41 -1.36
CA ILE A 45 15.11 -16.19 -0.70
C ILE A 45 15.17 -17.61 -1.23
N MET A 46 15.33 -18.58 -0.34
CA MET A 46 15.20 -19.99 -0.70
C MET A 46 13.74 -20.34 -0.92
N THR A 47 13.43 -20.94 -2.05
CA THR A 47 12.09 -21.47 -2.35
C THR A 47 12.08 -22.99 -2.29
N ALA A 48 10.90 -23.58 -2.07
CA ALA A 48 10.73 -25.03 -2.02
C ALA A 48 11.09 -25.69 -3.37
N ASP A 49 10.68 -25.06 -4.48
CA ASP A 49 10.68 -25.72 -5.80
C ASP A 49 11.64 -25.09 -6.83
N ALA A 50 12.09 -23.84 -6.64
CA ALA A 50 12.87 -23.09 -7.64
C ALA A 50 14.30 -22.74 -7.18
N GLY A 51 14.75 -23.28 -6.04
CA GLY A 51 16.05 -22.93 -5.46
C GLY A 51 16.09 -21.49 -4.93
N ALA A 52 17.28 -20.88 -4.94
CA ALA A 52 17.48 -19.52 -4.44
C ALA A 52 16.99 -18.47 -5.46
N ILE A 53 16.00 -17.65 -5.09
CA ILE A 53 15.56 -16.49 -5.87
C ILE A 53 16.21 -15.24 -5.30
N ARG A 54 16.79 -14.41 -6.17
CA ARG A 54 17.30 -13.09 -5.79
C ARG A 54 16.21 -12.04 -5.94
N VAL A 55 15.80 -11.44 -4.83
CA VAL A 55 14.87 -10.30 -4.77
C VAL A 55 15.68 -9.02 -4.75
N VAL A 56 15.42 -8.12 -5.69
CA VAL A 56 16.07 -6.80 -5.79
C VAL A 56 14.98 -5.73 -5.64
N PRO A 57 15.04 -4.90 -4.59
CA PRO A 57 14.14 -3.76 -4.43
C PRO A 57 14.35 -2.77 -5.56
N LEU A 58 13.28 -2.37 -6.23
CA LEU A 58 13.33 -1.46 -7.36
C LEU A 58 12.99 -0.02 -6.97
N ALA A 59 11.93 0.17 -6.18
CA ALA A 59 11.49 1.47 -5.69
C ALA A 59 10.74 1.31 -4.37
N SER A 60 10.69 2.39 -3.58
CA SER A 60 9.93 2.49 -2.32
C SER A 60 9.05 3.74 -2.34
N GLY A 61 8.19 3.90 -1.34
CA GLY A 61 7.30 5.06 -1.21
C GLY A 61 5.99 4.99 -2.01
N LEU A 62 5.69 3.85 -2.64
CA LEU A 62 4.42 3.58 -3.29
C LEU A 62 3.31 3.35 -2.25
N ALA A 63 2.14 3.93 -2.48
CA ALA A 63 0.96 3.76 -1.65
C ALA A 63 0.02 2.68 -2.23
N ASN A 64 0.04 1.48 -1.64
CA ASN A 64 -0.80 0.35 -2.05
C ASN A 64 -0.76 0.08 -3.58
N PRO A 65 0.41 -0.26 -4.14
CA PRO A 65 0.53 -0.58 -5.57
C PRO A 65 -0.35 -1.78 -5.92
N PHE A 66 -1.08 -1.70 -7.03
CA PHE A 66 -2.02 -2.75 -7.47
C PHE A 66 -1.54 -3.47 -8.72
N ASP A 67 -1.15 -2.73 -9.75
CA ASP A 67 -0.67 -3.28 -11.02
C ASP A 67 0.48 -2.44 -11.59
N LEU A 68 1.20 -3.01 -12.55
CA LEU A 68 2.30 -2.33 -13.24
C LEU A 68 2.36 -2.66 -14.73
N ALA A 69 2.94 -1.76 -15.51
CA ALA A 69 3.23 -1.97 -16.93
C ALA A 69 4.59 -1.38 -17.30
N PHE A 70 5.35 -2.12 -18.11
CA PHE A 70 6.68 -1.72 -18.58
C PHE A 70 6.56 -1.03 -19.93
N ARG A 71 7.05 0.21 -20.02
CA ARG A 71 7.14 0.98 -21.25
C ARG A 71 8.38 0.64 -22.05
N ASP A 72 8.35 0.93 -23.34
CA ASP A 72 9.48 0.65 -24.25
C ASP A 72 10.69 1.55 -23.95
N ASN A 73 10.45 2.73 -23.36
CA ASN A 73 11.51 3.63 -22.90
C ASN A 73 12.16 3.20 -21.57
N GLY A 74 11.71 2.10 -20.96
CA GLY A 74 12.20 1.59 -19.68
C GLY A 74 11.49 2.14 -18.44
N ASP A 75 10.56 3.09 -18.59
CA ASP A 75 9.70 3.54 -17.49
C ASP A 75 8.77 2.40 -17.04
N ILE A 76 8.46 2.37 -15.74
CA ILE A 76 7.46 1.45 -15.19
C ILE A 76 6.32 2.28 -14.65
N LEU A 77 5.14 2.08 -15.23
CA LEU A 77 3.90 2.64 -14.73
C LEU A 77 3.40 1.76 -13.57
N VAL A 78 2.95 2.38 -12.49
CA VAL A 78 2.41 1.69 -11.32
C VAL A 78 1.10 2.34 -10.91
N THR A 79 0.03 1.55 -10.84
CA THR A 79 -1.24 2.02 -10.29
C THR A 79 -1.23 1.92 -8.77
N GLU A 80 -1.63 3.00 -8.10
CA GLU A 80 -1.86 3.01 -6.66
C GLU A 80 -3.35 2.95 -6.39
N ARG A 81 -3.78 1.92 -5.64
CA ARG A 81 -5.20 1.61 -5.51
C ARG A 81 -5.99 2.76 -4.88
N TYR A 82 -5.77 2.99 -3.59
CA TYR A 82 -6.63 3.90 -2.80
C TYR A 82 -6.39 5.38 -3.09
N THR A 83 -5.18 5.74 -3.52
CA THR A 83 -4.87 7.12 -3.91
C THR A 83 -5.43 7.47 -5.29
N GLY A 84 -5.75 6.45 -6.11
CA GLY A 84 -6.18 6.63 -7.49
C GLY A 84 -5.08 7.17 -8.41
N GLN A 85 -3.82 7.16 -7.95
CA GLN A 85 -2.71 7.76 -8.68
C GLN A 85 -2.06 6.77 -9.65
N LEU A 86 -1.62 7.28 -10.80
CA LEU A 86 -0.70 6.58 -11.68
C LEU A 86 0.72 7.12 -11.46
N ARG A 87 1.61 6.26 -10.94
CA ARG A 87 3.00 6.60 -10.63
C ARG A 87 3.94 6.14 -11.73
N VAL A 88 5.11 6.77 -11.82
CA VAL A 88 6.19 6.37 -12.72
C VAL A 88 7.43 6.06 -11.92
N ILE A 89 8.03 4.91 -12.19
CA ILE A 89 9.42 4.61 -11.82
C ILE A 89 10.27 4.80 -13.07
N ARG A 90 11.26 5.69 -13.00
CA ARG A 90 12.20 5.99 -14.08
C ARG A 90 13.62 5.79 -13.56
N ASP A 91 14.44 5.07 -14.30
CA ASP A 91 15.84 4.77 -13.92
C ASP A 91 15.97 4.20 -12.49
N GLY A 92 15.00 3.37 -12.09
CA GLY A 92 14.94 2.77 -10.75
C GLY A 92 14.54 3.75 -9.62
N GLN A 93 13.99 4.91 -9.95
CA GLN A 93 13.53 5.89 -8.96
C GLN A 93 12.06 6.24 -9.17
N LEU A 94 11.29 6.24 -8.08
CA LEU A 94 9.91 6.72 -8.09
C LEU A 94 9.92 8.24 -8.31
N LEU A 95 9.25 8.72 -9.37
CA LEU A 95 9.10 10.15 -9.59
C LEU A 95 8.28 10.77 -8.44
N PRO A 96 8.59 12.01 -8.01
CA PRO A 96 7.91 12.62 -6.88
C PRO A 96 6.44 12.93 -7.18
N GLN A 97 6.12 13.27 -8.43
CA GLN A 97 4.77 13.55 -8.91
C GLN A 97 4.17 12.32 -9.61
N ALA A 98 2.88 12.09 -9.39
CA ALA A 98 2.08 11.18 -10.19
C ALA A 98 1.76 11.80 -11.55
N LEU A 99 1.43 10.97 -12.55
CA LEU A 99 0.79 11.46 -13.77
C LEU A 99 -0.54 12.12 -13.43
N THR A 100 -0.79 13.26 -14.05
CA THR A 100 -2.08 13.95 -13.97
C THR A 100 -3.05 13.41 -15.04
N GLY A 101 -4.35 13.74 -14.93
CA GLY A 101 -5.35 13.37 -15.94
C GLY A 101 -5.93 11.96 -15.79
N VAL A 102 -5.60 11.21 -14.73
CA VAL A 102 -6.33 9.97 -14.39
C VAL A 102 -7.81 10.32 -14.18
N PRO A 103 -8.77 9.48 -14.66
CA PRO A 103 -10.19 9.68 -14.39
C PRO A 103 -10.51 9.84 -12.89
N PRO A 104 -11.62 10.47 -12.50
CA PRO A 104 -12.06 10.49 -11.11
C PRO A 104 -12.27 9.06 -10.58
N VAL A 105 -11.35 8.63 -9.71
CA VAL A 105 -11.36 7.30 -9.11
C VAL A 105 -12.10 7.37 -7.77
N TYR A 106 -13.05 6.47 -7.58
CA TYR A 106 -13.66 6.25 -6.27
C TYR A 106 -12.77 5.30 -5.46
N GLY A 107 -12.12 5.80 -4.41
CA GLY A 107 -11.16 5.04 -3.58
C GLY A 107 -11.54 4.95 -2.10
N GLU A 108 -12.73 5.42 -1.72
CA GLU A 108 -13.11 5.65 -0.32
C GLU A 108 -13.52 4.38 0.44
N VAL A 109 -13.83 3.29 -0.28
CA VAL A 109 -14.23 2.01 0.32
C VAL A 109 -13.18 0.93 0.14
N PHE A 110 -13.25 -0.08 1.00
CA PHE A 110 -12.33 -1.21 0.96
C PHE A 110 -12.31 -1.84 -0.43
N ARG A 111 -11.12 -1.93 -1.01
CA ARG A 111 -10.85 -2.52 -2.34
C ARG A 111 -11.39 -1.74 -3.55
N ALA A 112 -11.91 -0.54 -3.38
CA ALA A 112 -12.11 0.38 -4.50
C ALA A 112 -10.79 1.07 -4.87
N GLY A 113 -10.71 1.64 -6.08
CA GLY A 113 -9.57 2.45 -6.49
C GLY A 113 -9.14 2.27 -7.94
N LEU A 114 -7.93 2.73 -8.26
CA LEU A 114 -7.28 2.49 -9.55
C LEU A 114 -6.71 1.07 -9.54
N MET A 115 -7.11 0.26 -10.52
CA MET A 115 -6.81 -1.17 -10.54
C MET A 115 -5.75 -1.48 -11.59
N SER A 116 -6.12 -2.13 -12.69
CA SER A 116 -5.17 -2.64 -13.66
C SER A 116 -4.78 -1.58 -14.68
N ILE A 117 -3.56 -1.69 -15.19
CA ILE A 117 -3.07 -0.91 -16.32
C ILE A 117 -2.49 -1.83 -17.39
N ALA A 118 -2.74 -1.50 -18.66
CA ALA A 118 -2.10 -2.13 -19.80
C ALA A 118 -1.71 -1.08 -20.84
N LEU A 119 -0.63 -1.34 -21.57
CA LEU A 119 -0.21 -0.54 -22.72
C LEU A 119 -0.82 -1.14 -24.00
N HIS A 120 -1.08 -0.30 -24.99
CA HIS A 120 -1.39 -0.79 -26.32
C HIS A 120 -0.14 -1.46 -26.92
N PRO A 121 -0.26 -2.63 -27.57
CA PRO A 121 0.90 -3.40 -28.03
C PRO A 121 1.76 -2.71 -29.09
N ASP A 122 1.15 -1.85 -29.91
CA ASP A 122 1.84 -1.13 -31.00
C ASP A 122 2.17 0.33 -30.67
N ASP A 123 1.72 0.84 -29.52
CA ASP A 123 1.88 2.25 -29.13
C ASP A 123 1.87 2.37 -27.61
N ASP A 124 3.06 2.35 -27.00
CA ASP A 124 3.23 2.35 -25.54
C ASP A 124 2.79 3.67 -24.86
N ALA A 125 2.44 4.69 -25.64
CA ALA A 125 1.83 5.91 -25.13
C ALA A 125 0.31 5.79 -24.99
N LEU A 126 -0.34 4.82 -25.64
CA LEU A 126 -1.77 4.55 -25.44
C LEU A 126 -1.94 3.54 -24.31
N VAL A 127 -2.68 3.92 -23.27
CA VAL A 127 -2.87 3.12 -22.06
C VAL A 127 -4.34 2.86 -21.77
N TYR A 128 -4.57 1.74 -21.12
CA TYR A 128 -5.88 1.27 -20.67
C TYR A 128 -5.84 1.09 -19.16
N MET A 129 -6.85 1.59 -18.44
CA MET A 129 -6.92 1.51 -16.99
C MET A 129 -8.30 1.08 -16.53
N THR A 130 -8.36 0.12 -15.62
CA THR A 130 -9.59 -0.20 -14.90
C THR A 130 -9.62 0.55 -13.56
N TYR A 131 -10.78 1.05 -13.19
CA TYR A 131 -10.95 1.78 -11.92
C TYR A 131 -12.37 1.61 -11.38
N THR A 132 -12.50 1.83 -10.08
CA THR A 132 -13.83 1.99 -9.46
C THR A 132 -14.35 3.39 -9.76
N LYS A 133 -15.52 3.45 -10.39
CA LYS A 133 -16.24 4.68 -10.72
C LYS A 133 -17.39 4.88 -9.74
N ALA A 134 -17.53 6.09 -9.22
CA ALA A 134 -18.72 6.50 -8.48
C ALA A 134 -19.92 6.63 -9.43
N ILE A 135 -21.06 6.09 -9.01
CA ILE A 135 -22.36 6.19 -9.69
C ILE A 135 -23.44 6.53 -8.66
N GLU A 136 -24.64 6.86 -9.13
CA GLU A 136 -25.81 7.07 -8.28
C GLU A 136 -26.90 6.08 -8.70
N VAL A 137 -27.52 5.40 -7.74
CA VAL A 137 -28.64 4.49 -7.97
C VAL A 137 -29.73 4.83 -6.96
N ASP A 138 -30.92 5.15 -7.44
CA ASP A 138 -32.07 5.54 -6.61
C ASP A 138 -31.78 6.70 -5.63
N GLY A 139 -30.87 7.62 -6.01
CA GLY A 139 -30.46 8.77 -5.19
C GLY A 139 -29.37 8.47 -4.15
N GLU A 140 -28.87 7.23 -4.12
CA GLU A 140 -27.82 6.82 -3.18
C GLU A 140 -26.46 6.67 -3.89
N PRO A 141 -25.35 7.08 -3.24
CA PRO A 141 -24.00 6.85 -3.76
C PRO A 141 -23.68 5.37 -3.89
N GLU A 142 -23.30 4.97 -5.08
CA GLU A 142 -22.90 3.61 -5.43
C GLU A 142 -21.61 3.62 -6.24
N GLN A 143 -21.13 2.43 -6.60
CA GLN A 143 -19.92 2.28 -7.38
C GLN A 143 -20.06 1.19 -8.43
N THR A 144 -19.25 1.27 -9.49
CA THR A 144 -19.13 0.23 -10.51
C THR A 144 -17.69 0.16 -11.04
N VAL A 145 -17.39 -0.84 -11.85
CA VAL A 145 -16.10 -0.93 -12.55
C VAL A 145 -16.20 -0.26 -13.91
N ALA A 146 -15.23 0.59 -14.20
CA ALA A 146 -15.07 1.23 -15.50
C ALA A 146 -13.68 0.91 -16.10
N LEU A 147 -13.59 1.04 -17.42
CA LEU A 147 -12.36 0.96 -18.20
C LEU A 147 -12.23 2.26 -19.00
N ALA A 148 -11.11 2.94 -18.79
CA ALA A 148 -10.74 4.12 -19.57
C ALA A 148 -9.54 3.82 -20.47
N ARG A 149 -9.49 4.51 -21.59
CA ARG A 149 -8.33 4.65 -22.47
C ARG A 149 -7.81 6.07 -22.36
N ALA A 150 -6.50 6.24 -22.38
CA ALA A 150 -5.88 7.57 -22.44
C ALA A 150 -4.55 7.51 -23.17
N ARG A 151 -4.02 8.66 -23.57
CA ARG A 151 -2.68 8.80 -24.11
C ARG A 151 -1.76 9.48 -23.11
N ILE A 152 -0.57 8.93 -22.89
CA ILE A 152 0.50 9.59 -22.14
C ILE A 152 1.11 10.68 -23.01
N LEU A 153 1.14 11.90 -22.47
CA LEU A 153 1.86 13.03 -23.03
C LEU A 153 2.65 13.69 -21.89
N GLU A 154 3.97 13.55 -21.93
CA GLU A 154 4.87 14.03 -20.86
C GLU A 154 4.50 13.45 -19.48
N ASP A 155 4.00 14.27 -18.57
CA ASP A 155 3.63 13.97 -17.19
C ASP A 155 2.10 13.93 -16.97
N ARG A 156 1.33 13.78 -18.06
CA ARG A 156 -0.13 13.72 -18.01
C ARG A 156 -0.74 12.69 -18.94
N LEU A 157 -1.95 12.29 -18.61
CA LEU A 157 -2.87 11.57 -19.47
C LEU A 157 -3.76 12.58 -20.20
N VAL A 158 -3.85 12.44 -21.53
CA VAL A 158 -4.71 13.22 -22.43
C VAL A 158 -5.65 12.28 -23.18
N ASP A 159 -6.66 12.84 -23.83
CA ASP A 159 -7.67 12.09 -24.61
C ASP A 159 -8.29 10.94 -23.81
N VAL A 160 -8.59 11.23 -22.54
CA VAL A 160 -9.13 10.27 -21.58
C VAL A 160 -10.57 9.97 -21.95
N GLU A 161 -10.82 8.73 -22.32
CA GLU A 161 -12.13 8.25 -22.76
C GLU A 161 -12.53 7.02 -21.95
N GLU A 162 -13.70 7.08 -21.34
CA GLU A 162 -14.34 5.91 -20.76
C GLU A 162 -14.91 5.04 -21.88
N ILE A 163 -14.31 3.86 -22.09
CA ILE A 163 -14.69 2.97 -23.19
C ILE A 163 -15.61 1.83 -22.75
N PHE A 164 -15.72 1.59 -21.44
CA PHE A 164 -16.66 0.64 -20.87
C PHE A 164 -17.01 0.97 -19.42
N VAL A 165 -18.29 0.77 -19.06
CA VAL A 165 -18.80 0.79 -17.69
C VAL A 165 -19.61 -0.47 -17.48
N ALA A 166 -19.33 -1.20 -16.41
CA ALA A 166 -20.10 -2.38 -16.07
C ALA A 166 -21.56 -2.00 -15.75
N ALA A 167 -22.49 -2.81 -16.24
CA ALA A 167 -23.91 -2.62 -15.95
C ALA A 167 -24.21 -2.99 -14.49
N GLY A 168 -24.91 -2.11 -13.78
CA GLY A 168 -25.24 -2.28 -12.37
C GLY A 168 -24.16 -1.76 -11.43
N LEU A 169 -24.34 -2.07 -10.15
CA LEU A 169 -23.46 -1.68 -9.05
C LEU A 169 -22.50 -2.81 -8.66
N ASP A 170 -21.29 -2.44 -8.26
CA ASP A 170 -20.26 -3.32 -7.74
C ASP A 170 -20.03 -3.07 -6.26
N ARG A 171 -20.85 -3.69 -5.42
CA ARG A 171 -20.63 -3.75 -3.96
C ARG A 171 -19.71 -4.91 -3.55
N GLY A 172 -19.19 -5.66 -4.53
CA GLY A 172 -18.41 -6.86 -4.30
C GLY A 172 -16.94 -6.57 -4.04
N ILE A 173 -16.20 -7.63 -3.67
CA ILE A 173 -14.73 -7.62 -3.70
C ILE A 173 -14.31 -7.97 -5.14
N ALA A 174 -14.49 -7.03 -6.07
CA ALA A 174 -14.01 -7.21 -7.44
C ALA A 174 -12.59 -6.68 -7.61
N ALA A 175 -11.84 -7.35 -8.46
CA ALA A 175 -10.57 -6.89 -9.01
C ALA A 175 -10.68 -7.03 -10.52
N ALA A 176 -10.44 -5.94 -11.26
CA ALA A 176 -10.38 -5.99 -12.70
C ALA A 176 -8.91 -6.08 -13.13
N LYS A 177 -8.58 -7.09 -13.94
CA LYS A 177 -7.24 -7.29 -14.51
C LYS A 177 -7.33 -7.23 -16.03
N LEU A 178 -6.48 -6.41 -16.63
CA LEU A 178 -6.21 -6.41 -18.06
C LEU A 178 -5.14 -7.48 -18.35
N LEU A 179 -5.34 -8.23 -19.43
CA LEU A 179 -4.46 -9.31 -19.88
C LEU A 179 -3.62 -8.85 -21.07
#